data_AF-W4PFF3-F1
#
_entry.id   AF-W4PFF3-F1
#
_cell.length_a   1.000
_cell.length_b   1.000
_cell.length_c   1.000
_cell.angle_alpha   90.00
_cell.angle_beta   90.00
_cell.angle_gamma   90.00
#
_symmetry.space_group_name_H-M   'P 1'
#
loop_
_entity.id
_entity.type
_entity.pdbx_description
1 polymer ?
#
loop_
_entity_poly.entity_id
_entity_poly.type
_entity_poly.pdbx_seq_one_letter_code
_entity_poly.pdbx_strand_id
1 'polypeptide(L)'
;MRLSDLRTGEKGVIVKVLGHGGFRKRIVEMGFIKGKTVEVLLNAPLRDPIKYKILGYEISLRRQEAEMIEVISEEEAEKNAMDSAYHKGLAEDVSVKEEVLKKIALGKRRTINVALVGNPNCGKTSLFNLASGAHEHVGNYSGVTVDAKEGYFDFEGYHFRLIDLPGTYSLSAYTPEELYVRRYIIDETPDVIINVVDSSNLERNLYLTTQLIDMNVRMVVALNIYDELEASGNQLDYRLLSKLFGVPMIPTVCKKNRGVDTLFHVVINLYEGVDFFNRKGQMNPEVLQGLMEWHDSLEYRKHHEEEHPEDYTHAHESAGRVFRHIHINHGPDLEKAIDAVKEEVSENESIRHKYSTRFLSIKLLENDKDIERLVLQLPNGNKIIGMRDKMSKRYKETNGEECESAITDAKYAFISGALKETFTDNHLEKQQTTKMIDAIVTHRFWGYPIFFFSCS
;
A
#
# COMPACT_ATOMS: atom_id res chain seq x y z
N MET A 1 12.21 -19.06 8.08
CA MET A 1 13.03 -19.42 6.89
C MET A 1 12.18 -19.35 5.60
N ARG A 2 12.75 -19.58 4.40
CA ARG A 2 11.97 -19.69 3.15
C ARG A 2 11.53 -21.12 2.88
N LEU A 3 10.45 -21.30 2.12
CA LEU A 3 9.96 -22.62 1.71
C LEU A 3 10.99 -23.38 0.87
N SER A 4 11.76 -22.66 0.04
CA SER A 4 12.87 -23.18 -0.78
C SER A 4 14.03 -23.77 0.03
N ASP A 5 14.09 -23.48 1.32
CA ASP A 5 15.14 -23.92 2.23
C ASP A 5 14.83 -25.28 2.87
N LEU A 6 13.56 -25.71 2.84
CA LEU A 6 13.14 -27.02 3.33
C LEU A 6 13.72 -28.15 2.48
N ARG A 7 14.12 -29.23 3.14
CA ARG A 7 14.65 -30.44 2.50
C ARG A 7 13.54 -31.45 2.23
N THR A 8 13.81 -32.40 1.34
CA THR A 8 12.88 -33.47 1.02
C THR A 8 12.46 -34.25 2.27
N GLY A 9 11.15 -34.40 2.47
CA GLY A 9 10.54 -35.01 3.65
C GLY A 9 10.24 -34.04 4.80
N GLU A 10 10.78 -32.82 4.77
CA GLU A 10 10.50 -31.82 5.81
C GLU A 10 9.14 -31.16 5.62
N LYS A 11 8.57 -30.71 6.73
CA LYS A 11 7.33 -29.95 6.79
C LYS A 11 7.60 -28.55 7.33
N GLY A 12 6.78 -27.61 6.88
CA GLY A 12 6.72 -26.28 7.43
C GLY A 12 5.31 -25.74 7.47
N VAL A 13 5.05 -24.83 8.40
CA VAL A 13 3.79 -24.07 8.45
C VAL A 13 4.00 -22.73 7.76
N ILE A 14 3.10 -22.39 6.83
CA ILE A 14 3.17 -21.13 6.08
C ILE A 14 2.88 -19.96 7.02
N VAL A 15 3.83 -19.04 7.12
CA VAL A 15 3.71 -17.79 7.87
C VAL A 15 3.20 -16.68 6.97
N LYS A 16 3.82 -16.52 5.79
CA LYS A 16 3.55 -15.41 4.88
C LYS A 16 3.85 -15.79 3.43
N VAL A 17 3.10 -15.21 2.50
CA VAL A 17 3.43 -15.21 1.07
C VAL A 17 3.80 -13.79 0.69
N LEU A 18 5.06 -13.62 0.30
CA LEU A 18 5.65 -12.38 -0.20
C LEU A 18 5.31 -12.15 -1.69
N GLY A 19 5.75 -11.01 -2.21
CA GLY A 19 5.62 -10.65 -3.61
C GLY A 19 4.34 -9.89 -3.94
N HIS A 20 4.23 -9.49 -5.20
CA HIS A 20 3.30 -8.44 -5.61
C HIS A 20 2.15 -8.98 -6.48
N GLY A 21 0.98 -8.36 -6.34
CA GLY A 21 -0.14 -8.51 -7.29
C GLY A 21 -0.55 -9.93 -7.66
N GLY A 22 -0.56 -10.20 -8.97
CA GLY A 22 -1.04 -11.45 -9.56
C GLY A 22 -0.25 -12.69 -9.14
N PHE A 23 1.05 -12.56 -8.85
CA PHE A 23 1.86 -13.66 -8.32
C PHE A 23 1.30 -14.14 -6.98
N ARG A 24 1.18 -13.22 -6.02
CA ARG A 24 0.70 -13.54 -4.68
C ARG A 24 -0.72 -14.08 -4.70
N LYS A 25 -1.60 -13.49 -5.51
CA LYS A 25 -2.98 -13.99 -5.72
C LYS A 25 -2.98 -15.45 -6.18
N ARG A 26 -2.20 -15.76 -7.21
CA ARG A 26 -2.06 -17.13 -7.73
C ARG A 26 -1.55 -18.11 -6.67
N ILE A 27 -0.51 -17.74 -5.92
CA ILE A 27 0.06 -18.60 -4.86
C ILE A 27 -0.97 -18.88 -3.75
N VAL A 28 -1.75 -17.86 -3.35
CA VAL A 28 -2.84 -18.02 -2.37
C VAL A 28 -3.97 -18.89 -2.93
N GLU A 29 -4.36 -18.71 -4.19
CA GLU A 29 -5.38 -19.54 -4.87
C GLU A 29 -4.93 -21.01 -5.02
N MET A 30 -3.63 -21.24 -5.18
CA MET A 30 -2.99 -22.56 -5.18
C MET A 30 -2.94 -23.22 -3.79
N GLY A 31 -3.48 -22.59 -2.75
CA GLY A 31 -3.60 -23.18 -1.40
C GLY A 31 -2.47 -22.84 -0.44
N PHE A 32 -1.44 -22.09 -0.88
CA PHE A 32 -0.38 -21.60 0.00
C PHE A 32 -0.89 -20.42 0.83
N ILE A 33 -1.70 -20.73 1.83
CA ILE A 33 -2.32 -19.76 2.72
C ILE A 33 -1.76 -19.85 4.13
N LYS A 34 -1.71 -18.72 4.82
CA LYS A 34 -1.17 -18.60 6.19
C LYS A 34 -1.78 -19.67 7.10
N GLY A 35 -0.95 -20.34 7.89
CA GLY A 35 -1.32 -21.37 8.86
C GLY A 35 -1.51 -22.78 8.29
N LYS A 36 -1.38 -22.99 6.97
CA LYS A 36 -1.40 -24.34 6.40
C LYS A 36 -0.02 -24.97 6.44
N THR A 37 0.00 -26.28 6.68
CA THR A 37 1.20 -27.10 6.61
C THR A 37 1.48 -27.48 5.17
N VAL A 38 2.74 -27.39 4.77
CA VAL A 38 3.26 -27.81 3.47
C VAL A 38 4.41 -28.78 3.69
N GLU A 39 4.47 -29.82 2.88
CA GLU A 39 5.50 -30.87 2.93
C GLU A 39 6.29 -30.89 1.62
N VAL A 40 7.62 -31.01 1.69
CA VAL A 40 8.47 -31.14 0.50
C VAL A 40 8.53 -32.60 0.07
N LEU A 41 7.98 -32.92 -1.10
CA LEU A 41 7.95 -34.29 -1.60
C LEU A 41 9.24 -34.69 -2.28
N LEU A 42 9.75 -33.87 -3.20
CA LEU A 42 10.97 -34.14 -3.94
C LEU A 42 11.47 -32.92 -4.70
N ASN A 43 12.80 -32.83 -4.85
CA ASN A 43 13.46 -31.88 -5.71
C ASN A 43 13.68 -32.51 -7.10
N ALA A 44 13.41 -31.75 -8.17
CA ALA A 44 13.78 -32.19 -9.51
C ALA A 44 15.32 -32.38 -9.64
N PRO A 45 15.81 -33.13 -10.65
CA PRO A 45 17.24 -33.46 -10.82
C PRO A 45 18.22 -32.26 -10.86
N LEU A 46 17.71 -31.03 -11.03
CA LEU A 46 18.47 -29.77 -11.00
C LEU A 46 18.06 -28.82 -9.85
N ARG A 47 17.36 -29.32 -8.83
CA ARG A 47 16.80 -28.56 -7.70
C ARG A 47 15.76 -27.49 -8.07
N ASP A 48 15.21 -27.55 -9.29
CA ASP A 48 14.13 -26.72 -9.78
C ASP A 48 13.35 -27.47 -10.89
N PRO A 49 12.00 -27.55 -10.84
CA PRO A 49 11.10 -27.12 -9.77
C PRO A 49 11.12 -28.05 -8.54
N ILE A 50 10.55 -27.56 -7.44
CA ILE A 50 10.37 -28.31 -6.18
C ILE A 50 8.91 -28.73 -6.06
N LYS A 51 8.67 -30.01 -5.76
CA LYS A 51 7.33 -30.57 -5.60
C LYS A 51 6.92 -30.58 -4.14
N TYR A 52 5.75 -30.05 -3.85
CA TYR A 52 5.18 -29.91 -2.52
C TYR A 52 3.83 -30.64 -2.41
N LYS A 53 3.46 -31.04 -1.20
CA LYS A 53 2.12 -31.47 -0.85
C LYS A 53 1.46 -30.43 0.05
N ILE A 54 0.29 -29.95 -0.34
CA ILE A 54 -0.48 -28.95 0.39
C ILE A 54 -1.97 -29.25 0.23
N LEU A 55 -2.74 -29.13 1.32
CA LEU A 55 -4.19 -29.43 1.33
C LEU A 55 -4.57 -30.80 0.72
N GLY A 56 -3.66 -31.79 0.81
CA GLY A 56 -3.89 -33.14 0.31
C GLY A 56 -3.60 -33.36 -1.17
N TYR A 57 -3.24 -32.33 -1.95
CA TYR A 57 -2.80 -32.46 -3.34
C TYR A 57 -1.34 -32.06 -3.53
N GLU A 58 -0.79 -32.42 -4.68
CA GLU A 58 0.60 -32.15 -5.05
C GLU A 58 0.68 -30.92 -5.98
N ILE A 59 1.67 -30.08 -5.76
CA ILE A 59 1.92 -28.90 -6.59
C ILE A 59 3.42 -28.68 -6.76
N SER A 60 3.83 -28.23 -7.94
CA SER A 60 5.23 -27.88 -8.21
C SER A 60 5.38 -26.36 -8.26
N LEU A 61 6.34 -25.82 -7.51
CA LEU A 61 6.73 -24.42 -7.61
C LEU A 61 8.18 -24.31 -8.10
N ARG A 62 8.48 -23.27 -8.87
CA ARG A 62 9.89 -22.95 -9.14
C ARG A 62 10.57 -22.53 -7.84
N ARG A 63 11.87 -22.75 -7.74
CA ARG A 63 12.66 -22.42 -6.55
C ARG A 63 12.53 -20.94 -6.15
N GLN A 64 12.61 -20.03 -7.13
CA GLN A 64 12.43 -18.59 -6.93
C GLN A 64 11.03 -18.21 -6.42
N GLU A 65 9.99 -18.97 -6.78
CA GLU A 65 8.64 -18.74 -6.26
C GLU A 65 8.51 -19.23 -4.82
N ALA A 66 9.15 -20.36 -4.50
CA ALA A 66 9.22 -20.89 -3.13
C ALA A 66 10.04 -19.99 -2.20
N GLU A 67 11.05 -19.26 -2.72
CA GLU A 67 11.79 -18.23 -1.97
C GLU A 67 10.87 -17.08 -1.50
N MET A 68 9.73 -16.87 -2.15
CA MET A 68 8.73 -15.87 -1.76
C MET A 68 7.74 -16.36 -0.71
N ILE A 69 7.87 -17.59 -0.21
CA ILE A 69 6.99 -18.14 0.82
C ILE A 69 7.79 -18.32 2.10
N GLU A 70 7.37 -17.63 3.15
CA GLU A 70 7.97 -17.77 4.48
C GLU A 70 7.27 -18.89 5.26
N VAL A 71 8.08 -19.76 5.83
CA VAL A 71 7.64 -20.89 6.65
C VAL A 71 8.43 -20.97 7.94
N ILE A 72 7.83 -21.65 8.92
CA ILE A 72 8.53 -22.18 10.09
C ILE A 72 8.63 -23.69 9.92
N SER A 73 9.85 -24.22 9.92
CA SER A 73 10.09 -25.66 9.93
C SER A 73 9.88 -26.26 11.31
N GLU A 74 9.83 -27.59 11.37
CA GLU A 74 9.76 -28.31 12.64
C GLU A 74 11.00 -28.05 13.52
N GLU A 75 12.20 -28.01 12.93
CA GLU A 75 13.43 -27.69 13.67
C GLU A 75 13.43 -26.27 14.25
N GLU A 76 12.95 -25.28 13.49
CA GLU A 76 12.89 -23.88 13.94
C GLU A 76 11.86 -23.74 15.07
N ALA A 77 10.76 -24.49 15.01
CA ALA A 77 9.79 -24.56 16.09
C ALA A 77 10.35 -25.22 17.36
N GLU A 78 11.09 -26.33 17.23
CA GLU A 78 11.72 -27.02 18.36
C GLU A 78 12.76 -26.14 19.07
N LYS A 79 13.58 -25.37 18.33
CA LYS A 79 14.54 -24.41 18.91
C LYS A 79 13.84 -23.29 19.69
N ASN A 80 12.81 -22.66 19.10
CA ASN A 80 12.04 -21.62 19.78
C ASN A 80 11.26 -22.16 20.99
N ALA A 81 10.79 -23.40 20.92
CA ALA A 81 10.19 -24.09 22.05
C ALA A 81 11.22 -24.35 23.16
N MET A 82 12.45 -24.76 22.83
CA MET A 82 13.54 -24.95 23.80
C MET A 82 13.96 -23.64 24.48
N ASP A 83 14.04 -22.53 23.75
CA ASP A 83 14.35 -21.21 24.31
C ASP A 83 13.24 -20.71 25.26
N SER A 84 11.99 -21.07 25.01
CA SER A 84 10.85 -20.77 25.90
C SER A 84 10.63 -21.80 27.02
N ALA A 85 11.18 -23.00 26.90
CA ALA A 85 10.97 -24.14 27.83
C ALA A 85 11.93 -24.17 29.04
N TYR A 86 12.64 -23.08 29.36
CA TYR A 86 13.23 -22.91 30.70
C TYR A 86 12.15 -22.87 31.82
N HIS A 87 10.86 -22.86 31.47
CA HIS A 87 9.75 -23.06 32.41
C HIS A 87 8.79 -24.18 31.95
N LYS A 88 8.97 -25.35 32.58
CA LYS A 88 8.12 -26.57 32.64
C LYS A 88 8.40 -27.66 31.59
N GLY A 89 8.71 -28.84 32.12
CA GLY A 89 9.08 -30.06 31.39
C GLY A 89 7.94 -30.66 30.57
N LEU A 90 8.35 -31.41 29.54
CA LEU A 90 7.47 -32.03 28.55
C LEU A 90 7.42 -33.55 28.74
N ALA A 91 6.23 -34.11 28.55
CA ALA A 91 5.98 -35.53 28.30
C ALA A 91 5.88 -35.78 26.79
N GLU A 92 6.36 -36.93 26.34
CA GLU A 92 6.33 -37.39 24.94
C GLU A 92 4.92 -37.82 24.53
N ASP A 93 4.38 -37.24 23.45
CA ASP A 93 3.61 -37.99 22.44
C ASP A 93 3.41 -37.21 21.12
N VAL A 94 3.19 -37.94 20.03
CA VAL A 94 3.35 -37.53 18.61
C VAL A 94 2.30 -36.51 18.09
N SER A 95 1.30 -36.08 18.89
CA SER A 95 0.35 -35.02 18.48
C SER A 95 0.79 -33.60 18.88
N VAL A 96 1.80 -33.47 19.75
CA VAL A 96 2.22 -32.18 20.31
C VAL A 96 3.03 -31.35 19.32
N LYS A 97 3.80 -31.99 18.42
CA LYS A 97 4.69 -31.29 17.48
C LYS A 97 3.94 -30.37 16.52
N GLU A 98 2.87 -30.85 15.86
CA GLU A 98 2.15 -30.06 14.87
C GLU A 98 1.38 -28.87 15.51
N GLU A 99 0.82 -29.06 16.71
CA GLU A 99 0.16 -27.98 17.46
C GLU A 99 1.15 -26.91 17.93
N VAL A 100 2.34 -27.32 18.40
CA VAL A 100 3.42 -26.40 18.78
C VAL A 100 3.93 -25.62 17.56
N LEU A 101 4.13 -26.29 16.42
CA LEU A 101 4.45 -25.63 15.14
C LEU A 101 3.41 -24.57 14.78
N LYS A 102 2.13 -24.92 14.84
CA LYS A 102 1.04 -23.98 14.53
C LYS A 102 1.04 -22.81 15.50
N LYS A 103 1.31 -23.03 16.79
CA LYS A 103 1.37 -21.96 17.81
C LYS A 103 2.54 -21.00 17.59
N ILE A 104 3.72 -21.50 17.25
CA ILE A 104 4.90 -20.67 16.94
C ILE A 104 4.68 -19.91 15.63
N ALA A 105 4.09 -20.56 14.62
CA ALA A 105 3.67 -19.92 13.37
C ALA A 105 2.59 -18.86 13.59
N LEU A 106 1.66 -19.05 14.52
CA LEU A 106 0.68 -18.05 14.96
C LEU A 106 1.37 -16.84 15.61
N GLY A 107 2.44 -17.07 16.39
CA GLY A 107 3.26 -16.00 16.97
C GLY A 107 3.97 -15.16 15.90
N LYS A 108 4.74 -15.79 15.00
CA LYS A 108 5.40 -15.06 13.90
C LYS A 108 4.40 -14.44 12.91
N ARG A 109 3.21 -15.03 12.73
CA ARG A 109 2.13 -14.44 11.93
C ARG A 109 1.71 -13.07 12.44
N ARG A 110 1.87 -12.81 13.75
CA ARG A 110 1.48 -11.53 14.36
C ARG A 110 2.51 -10.42 14.12
N THR A 111 3.65 -10.71 13.47
CA THR A 111 4.59 -9.67 13.07
C THR A 111 4.19 -9.05 11.73
N ILE A 112 4.05 -7.72 11.68
CA ILE A 112 3.70 -6.96 10.47
C ILE A 112 4.85 -6.01 10.13
N ASN A 113 5.45 -6.18 8.96
CA ASN A 113 6.51 -5.30 8.46
C ASN A 113 5.91 -4.13 7.68
N VAL A 114 6.00 -2.92 8.22
CA VAL A 114 5.40 -1.72 7.64
C VAL A 114 6.48 -0.75 7.20
N ALA A 115 6.37 -0.24 5.96
CA ALA A 115 7.21 0.86 5.49
C ALA A 115 6.41 2.16 5.46
N LEU A 116 6.96 3.22 6.05
CA LEU A 116 6.46 4.58 5.91
C LEU A 116 7.06 5.22 4.66
N VAL A 117 6.20 5.68 3.77
CA VAL A 117 6.56 6.39 2.54
C VAL A 117 5.80 7.72 2.53
N GLY A 118 6.35 8.75 1.90
CA GLY A 118 5.66 10.03 1.77
C GLY A 118 6.60 11.13 1.32
N ASN A 119 6.00 12.28 0.96
CA ASN A 119 6.76 13.46 0.59
C ASN A 119 7.59 13.98 1.78
N PRO A 120 8.72 14.67 1.56
CA PRO A 120 9.37 15.45 2.62
C PRO A 120 8.38 16.36 3.34
N ASN A 121 8.52 16.46 4.67
CA ASN A 121 7.70 17.31 5.54
C ASN A 121 6.20 16.97 5.64
N CYS A 122 5.72 15.82 5.16
CA CYS A 122 4.31 15.38 5.33
C CYS A 122 3.96 14.87 6.75
N GLY A 123 4.91 14.93 7.69
CA GLY A 123 4.75 14.42 9.06
C GLY A 123 4.99 12.92 9.22
N LYS A 124 5.65 12.27 8.25
CA LYS A 124 6.08 10.86 8.30
C LYS A 124 6.88 10.52 9.57
N THR A 125 7.90 11.32 9.90
CA THR A 125 8.70 11.11 11.13
C THR A 125 7.88 11.37 12.40
N SER A 126 6.87 12.24 12.36
CA SER A 126 5.96 12.41 13.50
C SER A 126 5.10 11.17 13.73
N LEU A 127 4.60 10.55 12.65
CA LEU A 127 3.89 9.27 12.75
C LEU A 127 4.81 8.16 13.26
N PHE A 128 6.05 8.09 12.74
CA PHE A 128 7.05 7.13 13.20
C PHE A 128 7.28 7.23 14.70
N ASN A 129 7.72 8.40 15.19
CA ASN A 129 8.07 8.59 16.61
C ASN A 129 6.87 8.32 17.54
N LEU A 130 5.66 8.67 17.10
CA LEU A 130 4.45 8.43 17.88
C LEU A 130 4.15 6.93 17.99
N ALA A 131 4.32 6.18 16.90
CA ALA A 131 4.07 4.75 16.86
C ALA A 131 5.18 3.94 17.56
N SER A 132 6.45 4.28 17.31
CA SER A 132 7.62 3.58 17.88
C SER A 132 7.92 3.94 19.33
N GLY A 133 7.43 5.09 19.82
CA GLY A 133 7.71 5.57 21.17
C GLY A 133 9.21 5.71 21.43
N ALA A 134 9.72 5.04 22.49
CA ALA A 134 11.12 5.07 22.91
C ALA A 134 11.98 3.91 22.36
N HIS A 135 11.41 3.01 21.55
CA HIS A 135 12.08 1.81 21.06
C HIS A 135 12.53 1.98 19.60
N GLU A 136 13.52 2.86 19.41
CA GLU A 136 14.13 3.15 18.11
C GLU A 136 15.49 2.44 17.95
N HIS A 137 15.75 1.91 16.75
CA HIS A 137 17.09 1.57 16.28
C HIS A 137 17.37 2.30 14.96
N VAL A 138 18.46 3.07 14.92
CA VAL A 138 18.93 3.74 13.70
C VAL A 138 20.04 2.88 13.09
N GLY A 139 19.92 2.53 11.82
CA GLY A 139 20.90 1.74 11.09
C GLY A 139 21.26 2.37 9.75
N ASN A 140 22.51 2.15 9.31
CA ASN A 140 22.98 2.57 7.98
C ASN A 140 22.91 1.37 7.03
N TYR A 141 22.34 1.54 5.83
CA TYR A 141 22.27 0.47 4.84
C TYR A 141 23.46 0.51 3.86
N SER A 142 23.85 -0.65 3.34
CA SER A 142 25.07 -0.80 2.54
C SER A 142 25.05 0.00 1.24
N GLY A 143 25.93 1.01 1.13
CA GLY A 143 26.34 1.61 -0.15
C GLY A 143 25.84 3.04 -0.42
N VAL A 144 24.99 3.62 0.43
CA VAL A 144 24.53 5.03 0.33
C VAL A 144 24.34 5.64 1.73
N THR A 145 24.58 6.94 1.88
CA THR A 145 24.39 7.73 3.11
C THR A 145 22.92 8.07 3.36
N VAL A 146 22.03 7.10 3.14
CA VAL A 146 20.59 7.30 3.23
C VAL A 146 20.10 6.56 4.47
N ASP A 147 19.82 7.32 5.53
CA ASP A 147 19.42 6.78 6.83
C ASP A 147 17.95 6.34 6.76
N ALA A 148 17.69 5.06 7.09
CA ALA A 148 16.35 4.58 7.39
C ALA A 148 16.26 4.28 8.88
N LYS A 149 15.19 4.73 9.52
CA LYS A 149 14.96 4.46 10.95
C LYS A 149 14.08 3.25 11.10
N GLU A 150 14.37 2.44 12.10
CA GLU A 150 13.59 1.26 12.44
C GLU A 150 13.00 1.40 13.85
N GLY A 151 11.73 1.06 13.98
CA GLY A 151 10.99 1.12 15.24
C GLY A 151 10.14 -0.12 15.43
N TYR A 152 9.92 -0.50 16.69
CA TYR A 152 9.13 -1.67 17.06
C TYR A 152 8.07 -1.28 18.09
N PHE A 153 6.84 -1.76 17.92
CA PHE A 153 5.76 -1.55 18.88
C PHE A 153 4.69 -2.64 18.77
N ASP A 154 3.88 -2.77 19.82
CA ASP A 154 2.80 -3.73 19.89
C ASP A 154 1.45 -3.03 19.81
N PHE A 155 0.53 -3.57 19.00
CA PHE A 155 -0.81 -3.03 18.84
C PHE A 155 -1.80 -4.16 18.55
N GLU A 156 -2.87 -4.25 19.35
CA GLU A 156 -3.92 -5.28 19.25
C GLU A 156 -3.40 -6.73 19.15
N GLY A 157 -2.30 -7.02 19.84
CA GLY A 157 -1.68 -8.35 19.84
C GLY A 157 -0.90 -8.68 18.56
N TYR A 158 -0.62 -7.69 17.71
CA TYR A 158 0.35 -7.72 16.61
C TYR A 158 1.63 -6.97 17.00
N HIS A 159 2.75 -7.48 16.52
CA HIS A 159 4.09 -6.89 16.66
C HIS A 159 4.42 -6.13 15.37
N PHE A 160 4.52 -4.82 15.42
CA PHE A 160 4.86 -4.01 14.26
C PHE A 160 6.36 -3.78 14.18
N ARG A 161 6.91 -4.00 12.98
CA ARG A 161 8.25 -3.54 12.59
C ARG A 161 8.06 -2.39 11.60
N LEU A 162 8.30 -1.17 12.05
CA LEU A 162 8.07 0.05 11.28
C LEU A 162 9.38 0.59 10.76
N ILE A 163 9.41 0.93 9.47
CA ILE A 163 10.61 1.45 8.81
C ILE A 163 10.29 2.82 8.22
N ASP A 164 10.97 3.85 8.72
CA ASP A 164 10.88 5.21 8.18
C ASP A 164 11.80 5.36 6.97
N LEU A 165 11.24 5.36 5.76
CA LEU A 165 12.02 5.56 4.55
C LEU A 165 12.25 7.07 4.29
N PRO A 166 13.30 7.45 3.55
CA PRO A 166 13.53 8.84 3.18
C PRO A 166 12.31 9.48 2.51
N GLY A 167 12.11 10.77 2.78
CA GLY A 167 11.05 11.53 2.12
C GLY A 167 11.34 11.65 0.62
N THR A 168 10.37 11.31 -0.22
CA THR A 168 10.50 11.39 -1.67
C THR A 168 9.23 11.91 -2.33
N TYR A 169 9.37 12.62 -3.46
CA TYR A 169 8.23 13.09 -4.25
C TYR A 169 7.83 12.10 -5.36
N SER A 170 8.73 11.18 -5.71
CA SER A 170 8.49 10.18 -6.75
C SER A 170 9.25 8.87 -6.47
N LEU A 171 9.11 7.88 -7.34
CA LEU A 171 9.83 6.62 -7.37
C LEU A 171 10.56 6.47 -8.73
N SER A 172 10.95 7.62 -9.28
CA SER A 172 11.84 7.70 -10.44
C SER A 172 13.28 7.35 -10.06
N ALA A 173 14.18 7.32 -11.04
CA ALA A 173 15.59 6.97 -10.85
C ALA A 173 16.51 8.20 -10.80
N TYR A 174 15.99 9.40 -10.50
CA TYR A 174 16.77 10.65 -10.59
C TYR A 174 17.62 10.92 -9.34
N THR A 175 17.09 10.64 -8.16
CA THR A 175 17.80 10.87 -6.89
C THR A 175 18.16 9.54 -6.18
N PRO A 176 19.26 9.52 -5.41
CA PRO A 176 19.61 8.36 -4.58
C PRO A 176 18.49 7.95 -3.61
N GLU A 177 17.76 8.92 -3.06
CA GLU A 177 16.66 8.71 -2.14
C GLU A 177 15.48 8.01 -2.82
N GLU A 178 15.06 8.48 -4.00
CA GLU A 178 13.99 7.84 -4.80
C GLU A 178 14.34 6.40 -5.16
N LEU A 179 15.58 6.17 -5.61
CA LEU A 179 16.10 4.85 -5.93
C LEU A 179 16.12 3.93 -4.70
N TYR A 180 16.53 4.47 -3.55
CA TYR A 180 16.56 3.72 -2.30
C TYR A 180 15.15 3.30 -1.87
N VAL A 181 14.19 4.22 -1.84
CA VAL A 181 12.79 3.93 -1.48
C VAL A 181 12.21 2.87 -2.41
N ARG A 182 12.42 3.01 -3.73
CA ARG A 182 11.94 2.05 -4.72
C ARG A 182 12.55 0.65 -4.52
N ARG A 183 13.86 0.57 -4.37
CA ARG A 183 14.56 -0.71 -4.15
C ARG A 183 14.11 -1.37 -2.86
N TYR A 184 14.00 -0.61 -1.78
CA TYR A 184 13.51 -1.11 -0.50
C TYR A 184 12.12 -1.75 -0.64
N ILE A 185 11.17 -1.06 -1.26
CA ILE A 185 9.81 -1.59 -1.46
C ILE A 185 9.84 -2.92 -2.23
N ILE A 186 10.69 -3.03 -3.23
CA ILE A 186 10.77 -4.20 -4.13
C ILE A 186 11.54 -5.36 -3.50
N ASP A 187 12.65 -5.07 -2.83
CA ASP A 187 13.59 -6.07 -2.32
C ASP A 187 13.17 -6.58 -0.93
N GLU A 188 12.76 -5.68 -0.03
CA GLU A 188 12.33 -6.04 1.32
C GLU A 188 10.85 -6.46 1.36
N THR A 189 10.04 -6.04 0.37
CA THR A 189 8.63 -6.43 0.22
C THR A 189 7.80 -6.25 1.50
N PRO A 190 7.63 -5.00 1.98
CA PRO A 190 6.86 -4.72 3.19
C PRO A 190 5.45 -5.32 3.10
N ASP A 191 4.89 -5.73 4.24
CA ASP A 191 3.53 -6.27 4.33
C ASP A 191 2.48 -5.26 3.86
N VAL A 192 2.66 -4.02 4.34
CA VAL A 192 1.82 -2.87 4.10
C VAL A 192 2.69 -1.63 4.04
N ILE A 193 2.42 -0.75 3.09
CA ILE A 193 2.97 0.60 3.04
C ILE A 193 1.98 1.55 3.69
N ILE A 194 2.43 2.38 4.63
CA ILE A 194 1.69 3.56 5.03
C ILE A 194 2.24 4.73 4.23
N ASN A 195 1.43 5.24 3.31
CA ASN A 195 1.76 6.43 2.54
C ASN A 195 1.23 7.67 3.28
N VAL A 196 2.14 8.46 3.85
CA VAL A 196 1.80 9.67 4.59
C VAL A 196 1.67 10.82 3.61
N VAL A 197 0.48 11.41 3.58
CA VAL A 197 0.07 12.47 2.66
C VAL A 197 -0.27 13.71 3.46
N ASP A 198 0.35 14.85 3.13
CA ASP A 198 -0.03 16.14 3.69
C ASP A 198 -1.39 16.58 3.11
N SER A 199 -2.40 16.69 3.98
CA SER A 199 -3.77 17.06 3.60
C SER A 199 -3.88 18.51 3.14
N SER A 200 -2.94 19.38 3.52
CA SER A 200 -2.89 20.77 3.05
C SER A 200 -2.38 20.88 1.60
N ASN A 201 -1.77 19.82 1.04
CA ASN A 201 -1.19 19.81 -0.30
C ASN A 201 -1.45 18.48 -1.03
N LEU A 202 -2.72 18.12 -1.19
CA LEU A 202 -3.14 16.82 -1.71
C LEU A 202 -2.58 16.51 -3.10
N GLU A 203 -2.72 17.41 -4.08
CA GLU A 203 -2.34 17.14 -5.47
C GLU A 203 -0.88 16.71 -5.62
N ARG A 204 0.03 17.44 -4.95
CA ARG A 204 1.47 17.13 -4.96
C ARG A 204 1.80 15.80 -4.26
N ASN A 205 1.07 15.44 -3.21
CA ASN A 205 1.31 14.21 -2.45
C ASN A 205 0.68 12.99 -3.14
N LEU A 206 -0.46 13.16 -3.80
CA LEU A 206 -1.15 12.08 -4.51
C LEU A 206 -0.37 11.60 -5.73
N TYR A 207 0.56 12.38 -6.29
CA TYR A 207 1.45 11.91 -7.36
C TYR A 207 2.27 10.69 -6.94
N LEU A 208 2.93 10.70 -5.77
CA LEU A 208 3.62 9.53 -5.23
C LEU A 208 2.67 8.35 -5.00
N THR A 209 1.45 8.64 -4.56
CA THR A 209 0.38 7.64 -4.37
C THR A 209 0.08 6.88 -5.67
N THR A 210 0.00 7.58 -6.81
CA THR A 210 -0.23 6.93 -8.12
C THR A 210 0.86 5.92 -8.48
N GLN A 211 2.12 6.23 -8.13
CA GLN A 211 3.25 5.37 -8.45
C GLN A 211 3.31 4.13 -7.53
N LEU A 212 2.94 4.28 -6.26
CA LEU A 212 2.78 3.14 -5.34
C LEU A 212 1.66 2.21 -5.82
N ILE A 213 0.56 2.75 -6.34
CA ILE A 213 -0.53 1.97 -6.95
C ILE A 213 -0.02 1.17 -8.16
N ASP A 214 0.77 1.79 -9.05
CA ASP A 214 1.35 1.10 -10.22
C ASP A 214 2.25 -0.09 -9.81
N MET A 215 3.01 0.05 -8.71
CA MET A 215 3.84 -1.03 -8.15
C MET A 215 3.01 -2.19 -7.59
N ASN A 216 1.70 -2.00 -7.40
CA ASN A 216 0.77 -3.01 -6.93
C ASN A 216 1.10 -3.55 -5.53
N VAL A 217 1.47 -2.63 -4.65
CA VAL A 217 1.75 -2.87 -3.23
C VAL A 217 0.48 -2.73 -2.40
N ARG A 218 0.44 -3.41 -1.24
CA ARG A 218 -0.63 -3.16 -0.25
C ARG A 218 -0.32 -1.88 0.47
N MET A 219 -1.25 -0.94 0.45
CA MET A 219 -1.03 0.36 1.08
C MET A 219 -2.27 0.90 1.77
N VAL A 220 -2.02 1.76 2.76
CA VAL A 220 -2.99 2.64 3.43
C VAL A 220 -2.44 4.05 3.36
N VAL A 221 -3.27 5.04 3.08
CA VAL A 221 -2.89 6.45 3.08
C VAL A 221 -3.25 7.08 4.41
N ALA A 222 -2.28 7.69 5.07
CA ALA A 222 -2.51 8.56 6.22
C ALA A 222 -2.62 10.00 5.71
N LEU A 223 -3.84 10.54 5.66
CA LEU A 223 -4.10 11.95 5.34
C LEU A 223 -3.74 12.78 6.58
N ASN A 224 -2.47 13.12 6.71
CA ASN A 224 -1.90 13.76 7.89
C ASN A 224 -2.05 15.27 7.82
N ILE A 225 -1.84 15.94 8.97
CA ILE A 225 -2.01 17.40 9.10
C ILE A 225 -3.47 17.79 8.77
N TYR A 226 -4.41 16.89 9.07
CA TYR A 226 -5.82 17.06 8.68
C TYR A 226 -6.50 18.24 9.38
N ASP A 227 -6.00 18.63 10.55
CA ASP A 227 -6.50 19.78 11.29
C ASP A 227 -6.23 21.12 10.59
N GLU A 228 -5.18 21.23 9.76
CA GLU A 228 -4.98 22.43 8.93
C GLU A 228 -5.98 22.51 7.78
N LEU A 229 -6.34 21.38 7.17
CA LEU A 229 -7.40 21.31 6.16
C LEU A 229 -8.76 21.71 6.76
N GLU A 230 -9.07 21.23 7.97
CA GLU A 230 -10.27 21.64 8.71
C GLU A 230 -10.23 23.14 9.05
N ALA A 231 -9.08 23.65 9.52
CA ALA A 231 -8.91 25.05 9.93
C ALA A 231 -8.97 26.05 8.76
N SER A 232 -8.53 25.66 7.56
CA SER A 232 -8.69 26.49 6.36
C SER A 232 -10.15 26.63 5.92
N GLY A 233 -11.02 25.74 6.42
CA GLY A 233 -12.42 25.63 6.04
C GLY A 233 -12.63 24.77 4.80
N ASN A 234 -11.59 24.15 4.24
CA ASN A 234 -11.73 23.24 3.11
C ASN A 234 -12.44 21.95 3.53
N GLN A 235 -13.13 21.31 2.58
CA GLN A 235 -13.76 20.02 2.81
C GLN A 235 -13.15 18.97 1.89
N LEU A 236 -12.95 17.76 2.44
CA LEU A 236 -12.47 16.60 1.69
C LEU A 236 -13.35 15.39 1.98
N ASP A 237 -14.05 14.89 0.97
CA ASP A 237 -14.65 13.56 1.00
C ASP A 237 -13.56 12.50 0.79
N TYR A 238 -12.83 12.21 1.87
CA TYR A 238 -11.76 11.22 1.88
C TYR A 238 -12.28 9.79 1.64
N ARG A 239 -13.57 9.53 1.86
CA ARG A 239 -14.19 8.20 1.63
C ARG A 239 -14.38 7.97 0.14
N LEU A 240 -14.92 8.96 -0.58
CA LEU A 240 -15.00 8.92 -2.04
C LEU A 240 -13.60 8.91 -2.65
N LEU A 241 -12.66 9.72 -2.15
CA LEU A 241 -11.27 9.71 -2.63
C LEU A 241 -10.62 8.33 -2.45
N SER A 242 -10.85 7.68 -1.30
CA SER A 242 -10.40 6.30 -1.04
C SER A 242 -10.95 5.34 -2.09
N LYS A 243 -12.23 5.48 -2.46
CA LYS A 243 -12.88 4.64 -3.48
C LYS A 243 -12.33 4.88 -4.88
N LEU A 244 -12.05 6.14 -5.24
CA LEU A 244 -11.50 6.52 -6.55
C LEU A 244 -10.07 6.00 -6.75
N PHE A 245 -9.24 6.07 -5.70
CA PHE A 245 -7.88 5.51 -5.72
C PHE A 245 -7.82 4.01 -5.43
N GLY A 246 -8.87 3.45 -4.82
CA GLY A 246 -8.93 2.02 -4.46
C GLY A 246 -8.02 1.68 -3.30
N VAL A 247 -7.70 2.68 -2.48
CA VAL A 247 -6.76 2.60 -1.38
C VAL A 247 -7.44 3.23 -0.16
N PRO A 248 -7.38 2.59 1.02
CA PRO A 248 -7.90 3.17 2.25
C PRO A 248 -7.20 4.49 2.58
N MET A 249 -7.94 5.57 2.80
CA MET A 249 -7.39 6.85 3.26
C MET A 249 -7.98 7.22 4.63
N ILE A 250 -7.11 7.48 5.60
CA ILE A 250 -7.46 7.72 6.99
C ILE A 250 -7.00 9.12 7.39
N PRO A 251 -7.90 10.02 7.79
CA PRO A 251 -7.54 11.31 8.39
C PRO A 251 -6.72 11.12 9.66
N THR A 252 -5.57 11.80 9.75
CA THR A 252 -4.68 11.73 10.92
C THR A 252 -4.16 13.11 11.32
N VAL A 253 -3.93 13.28 12.63
CA VAL A 253 -3.19 14.41 13.18
C VAL A 253 -2.19 13.85 14.17
N CYS A 254 -1.00 13.49 13.67
CA CYS A 254 0.01 12.78 14.47
C CYS A 254 0.38 13.56 15.75
N LYS A 255 0.50 14.89 15.68
CA LYS A 255 0.82 15.74 16.83
C LYS A 255 -0.22 15.68 17.96
N LYS A 256 -1.46 15.31 17.65
CA LYS A 256 -2.60 15.22 18.59
C LYS A 256 -3.02 13.77 18.84
N ASN A 257 -2.24 12.79 18.36
CA ASN A 257 -2.59 11.36 18.38
C ASN A 257 -3.99 11.04 17.83
N ARG A 258 -4.49 11.82 16.85
CA ARG A 258 -5.83 11.62 16.26
C ARG A 258 -5.73 10.72 15.03
N GLY A 259 -6.54 9.65 15.01
CA GLY A 259 -6.71 8.75 13.84
C GLY A 259 -5.59 7.72 13.65
N VAL A 260 -4.58 7.72 14.52
CA VAL A 260 -3.40 6.83 14.42
C VAL A 260 -3.75 5.40 14.80
N ASP A 261 -4.55 5.20 15.86
CA ASP A 261 -5.05 3.87 16.21
C ASP A 261 -5.86 3.29 15.05
N THR A 262 -6.85 4.04 14.53
CA THR A 262 -7.67 3.63 13.37
C THR A 262 -6.81 3.27 12.16
N LEU A 263 -5.75 4.04 11.88
CA LEU A 263 -4.80 3.74 10.82
C LEU A 263 -4.18 2.34 11.00
N PHE A 264 -3.70 2.01 12.19
CA PHE A 264 -3.08 0.70 12.47
C PHE A 264 -4.09 -0.45 12.49
N HIS A 265 -5.34 -0.24 12.95
CA HIS A 265 -6.42 -1.22 12.79
C HIS A 265 -6.65 -1.56 11.30
N VAL A 266 -6.70 -0.54 10.42
CA VAL A 266 -6.85 -0.76 8.97
C VAL A 266 -5.63 -1.49 8.38
N VAL A 267 -4.43 -1.21 8.87
CA VAL A 267 -3.21 -1.94 8.47
C VAL A 267 -3.31 -3.43 8.84
N ILE A 268 -3.79 -3.77 10.05
CA ILE A 268 -4.02 -5.17 10.46
C ILE A 268 -5.02 -5.85 9.52
N ASN A 269 -6.16 -5.19 9.25
CA ASN A 269 -7.18 -5.73 8.36
C ASN A 269 -6.62 -6.01 6.95
N LEU A 270 -5.84 -5.07 6.40
CA LEU A 270 -5.20 -5.23 5.09
C LEU A 270 -4.13 -6.34 5.08
N TYR A 271 -3.40 -6.51 6.19
CA TYR A 271 -2.41 -7.57 6.37
C TYR A 271 -3.05 -8.96 6.45
N GLU A 272 -4.13 -9.09 7.21
CA GLU A 272 -4.92 -10.32 7.34
C GLU A 272 -5.69 -10.67 6.06
N GLY A 273 -5.79 -9.71 5.14
CA GLY A 273 -6.41 -9.88 3.84
C GLY A 273 -7.92 -9.81 3.89
N VAL A 274 -8.44 -9.06 4.86
CA VAL A 274 -9.81 -8.54 4.83
C VAL A 274 -9.89 -7.55 3.69
N ASP A 275 -10.81 -7.77 2.75
CA ASP A 275 -11.00 -6.81 1.67
C ASP A 275 -11.61 -5.54 2.23
N PHE A 276 -10.96 -4.40 1.94
CA PHE A 276 -11.45 -3.09 2.36
C PHE A 276 -12.70 -2.68 1.58
N PHE A 277 -12.79 -3.07 0.31
CA PHE A 277 -13.97 -2.88 -0.53
C PHE A 277 -14.58 -4.22 -0.90
N ASN A 278 -15.89 -4.33 -0.81
CA ASN A 278 -16.61 -5.50 -1.32
C ASN A 278 -16.65 -5.52 -2.86
N ARG A 279 -17.21 -6.58 -3.45
CA ARG A 279 -17.37 -6.74 -4.91
C ARG A 279 -18.11 -5.57 -5.59
N LYS A 280 -18.97 -4.87 -4.86
CA LYS A 280 -19.75 -3.71 -5.33
C LYS A 280 -18.98 -2.39 -5.17
N GLY A 281 -17.75 -2.41 -4.65
CA GLY A 281 -16.95 -1.22 -4.40
C GLY A 281 -17.41 -0.40 -3.19
N GLN A 282 -18.15 -1.01 -2.27
CA GLN A 282 -18.55 -0.39 -0.99
C GLN A 282 -17.55 -0.79 0.09
N MET A 283 -17.30 0.08 1.07
CA MET A 283 -16.41 -0.26 2.19
C MET A 283 -16.97 -1.44 2.98
N ASN A 284 -16.09 -2.31 3.45
CA ASN A 284 -16.43 -3.47 4.26
C ASN A 284 -17.09 -3.02 5.58
N PRO A 285 -18.27 -3.54 5.97
CA PRO A 285 -18.98 -3.14 7.18
C PRO A 285 -18.15 -3.24 8.46
N GLU A 286 -17.30 -4.27 8.62
CA GLU A 286 -16.43 -4.42 9.80
C GLU A 286 -15.39 -3.29 9.88
N VAL A 287 -14.90 -2.85 8.72
CA VAL A 287 -13.96 -1.73 8.61
C VAL A 287 -14.68 -0.39 8.79
N LEU A 288 -15.89 -0.28 8.25
CA LEU A 288 -16.74 0.90 8.43
C LEU A 288 -17.13 1.09 9.89
N GLN A 289 -17.41 0.01 10.62
CA GLN A 289 -17.69 0.07 12.05
C GLN A 289 -16.51 0.68 12.82
N GLY A 290 -15.28 0.23 12.58
CA GLY A 290 -14.10 0.85 13.21
C GLY A 290 -13.90 2.33 12.80
N LEU A 291 -14.24 2.71 11.57
CA LEU A 291 -14.24 4.11 11.11
C LEU A 291 -15.36 4.95 11.77
N MET A 292 -16.53 4.35 12.02
CA MET A 292 -17.68 4.97 12.67
C MET A 292 -17.44 5.13 14.16
N GLU A 293 -16.91 4.11 14.84
CA GLU A 293 -16.49 4.18 16.25
C GLU A 293 -15.45 5.30 16.45
N TRP A 294 -14.51 5.47 15.51
CA TRP A 294 -13.62 6.63 15.49
C TRP A 294 -14.38 7.95 15.27
N HIS A 295 -15.28 8.02 14.30
CA HIS A 295 -16.06 9.23 14.01
C HIS A 295 -16.94 9.66 15.19
N ASP A 296 -17.53 8.70 15.90
CA ASP A 296 -18.35 8.91 17.09
C ASP A 296 -17.49 9.29 18.30
N SER A 297 -16.25 8.76 18.39
CA SER A 297 -15.29 9.16 19.43
C SER A 297 -14.76 10.60 19.29
N LEU A 298 -15.01 11.26 18.14
CA LEU A 298 -14.55 12.62 17.88
C LEU A 298 -15.47 13.72 18.39
N GLU A 299 -16.65 13.41 18.94
CA GLU A 299 -17.60 14.33 19.57
C GLU A 299 -17.49 15.80 19.09
N TYR A 300 -17.81 16.04 17.82
CA TYR A 300 -18.18 17.37 17.35
C TYR A 300 -19.35 17.28 16.36
N ARG A 301 -20.53 16.94 16.89
CA ARG A 301 -21.80 17.21 16.21
C ARG A 301 -22.51 18.35 16.92
N LYS A 302 -22.48 19.53 16.31
CA LYS A 302 -23.68 20.37 16.27
C LYS A 302 -23.86 20.86 14.84
N HIS A 303 -24.95 20.40 14.24
CA HIS A 303 -25.49 20.76 12.93
C HIS A 303 -24.86 20.01 11.74
N HIS A 304 -25.36 18.81 11.45
CA HIS A 304 -26.03 18.45 10.19
C HIS A 304 -26.59 17.01 10.33
N GLU A 305 -27.61 16.73 9.55
CA GLU A 305 -28.78 15.88 9.84
C GLU A 305 -28.53 14.39 10.08
N GLU A 306 -29.55 13.75 10.65
CA GLU A 306 -29.67 12.34 11.00
C GLU A 306 -29.47 11.43 9.77
N GLU A 307 -28.37 10.69 9.71
CA GLU A 307 -28.25 9.51 8.85
C GLU A 307 -28.57 8.27 9.69
N HIS A 308 -29.66 7.59 9.35
CA HIS A 308 -30.15 6.42 10.08
C HIS A 308 -29.35 5.15 9.73
N PRO A 309 -28.96 4.32 10.71
CA PRO A 309 -28.24 3.05 10.49
C PRO A 309 -28.95 2.03 9.59
N GLU A 310 -30.22 2.28 9.30
CA GLU A 310 -31.15 1.37 8.63
C GLU A 310 -30.95 1.34 7.09
N ASP A 311 -30.21 2.32 6.54
CA ASP A 311 -29.85 2.37 5.11
C ASP A 311 -28.75 1.35 4.72
N TYR A 312 -28.18 0.61 5.69
CA TYR A 312 -27.04 -0.28 5.49
C TYR A 312 -27.32 -1.77 5.70
N THR A 313 -28.56 -2.18 6.02
CA THR A 313 -28.87 -3.60 6.21
C THR A 313 -29.30 -4.28 4.91
N HIS A 314 -28.36 -4.92 4.22
CA HIS A 314 -28.70 -6.03 3.32
C HIS A 314 -27.79 -7.24 3.51
N ALA A 315 -28.42 -8.41 3.38
CA ALA A 315 -28.04 -9.71 3.89
C ALA A 315 -26.63 -10.20 3.53
N HIS A 316 -26.06 -10.98 4.46
CA HIS A 316 -24.83 -11.75 4.32
C HIS A 316 -24.81 -12.56 3.01
N GLU A 317 -24.07 -12.07 2.02
CA GLU A 317 -23.59 -12.89 0.91
C GLU A 317 -22.14 -13.29 1.20
N SER A 318 -21.82 -14.56 0.96
CA SER A 318 -20.51 -15.16 1.14
C SER A 318 -19.40 -14.30 0.50
N ALA A 319 -18.59 -13.67 1.35
CA ALA A 319 -17.47 -12.81 0.98
C ALA A 319 -16.37 -13.64 0.29
N GLY A 320 -16.43 -13.74 -1.04
CA GLY A 320 -15.27 -14.14 -1.82
C GLY A 320 -14.24 -13.01 -1.84
N ARG A 321 -12.97 -13.35 -1.58
CA ARG A 321 -11.85 -12.39 -1.51
C ARG A 321 -11.70 -11.60 -2.82
N VAL A 322 -11.89 -10.28 -2.80
CA VAL A 322 -11.68 -9.38 -3.94
C VAL A 322 -10.86 -8.16 -3.52
N PHE A 323 -9.54 -8.25 -3.69
CA PHE A 323 -8.67 -7.08 -3.80
C PHE A 323 -9.01 -6.37 -5.12
N ARG A 324 -9.81 -5.30 -5.08
CA ARG A 324 -10.07 -4.48 -6.26
C ARG A 324 -8.87 -3.55 -6.49
N HIS A 325 -7.84 -4.07 -7.17
CA HIS A 325 -6.74 -3.24 -7.65
C HIS A 325 -7.29 -2.23 -8.66
N ILE A 326 -7.17 -0.94 -8.34
CA ILE A 326 -7.46 0.13 -9.29
C ILE A 326 -6.21 0.33 -10.15
N HIS A 327 -6.42 0.30 -11.46
CA HIS A 327 -5.39 0.68 -12.42
C HIS A 327 -5.69 2.09 -12.90
N ILE A 328 -4.72 2.98 -12.76
CA ILE A 328 -4.80 4.32 -13.34
C ILE A 328 -4.73 4.15 -14.85
N ASN A 329 -5.76 4.63 -15.53
CA ASN A 329 -5.89 4.56 -16.98
C ASN A 329 -5.13 5.73 -17.60
N HIS A 330 -4.14 5.44 -18.42
CA HIS A 330 -3.29 6.46 -19.06
C HIS A 330 -3.84 6.94 -20.42
N GLY A 331 -5.07 6.56 -20.76
CA GLY A 331 -5.66 6.82 -22.06
C GLY A 331 -5.40 5.68 -23.05
N PRO A 332 -6.26 5.53 -24.07
CA PRO A 332 -6.33 4.32 -24.89
C PRO A 332 -5.05 4.03 -25.67
N ASP A 333 -4.31 5.05 -26.10
CA ASP A 333 -3.10 4.86 -26.90
C ASP A 333 -1.87 4.52 -26.03
N LEU A 334 -1.75 5.12 -24.84
CA LEU A 334 -0.75 4.70 -23.86
C LEU A 334 -1.05 3.31 -23.31
N GLU A 335 -2.31 2.95 -23.04
CA GLU A 335 -2.65 1.61 -22.58
C GLU A 335 -2.29 0.53 -23.62
N LYS A 336 -2.50 0.80 -24.93
CA LYS A 336 -2.00 -0.09 -26.00
C LYS A 336 -0.48 -0.25 -25.97
N ALA A 337 0.26 0.84 -25.72
CA ALA A 337 1.72 0.78 -25.59
C ALA A 337 2.15 -0.03 -24.35
N ILE A 338 1.51 0.21 -23.21
CA ILE A 338 1.76 -0.50 -21.95
C ILE A 338 1.50 -2.00 -22.13
N ASP A 339 0.37 -2.38 -22.74
CA ASP A 339 0.03 -3.79 -22.92
C ASP A 339 0.96 -4.51 -23.91
N ALA A 340 1.37 -3.85 -24.99
CA ALA A 340 2.33 -4.43 -25.94
C ALA A 340 3.70 -4.70 -25.28
N VAL A 341 4.22 -3.76 -24.47
CA VAL A 341 5.48 -3.97 -23.73
C VAL A 341 5.29 -5.02 -22.62
N LYS A 342 4.12 -5.01 -21.95
CA LYS A 342 3.79 -5.96 -20.88
C LYS A 342 3.72 -7.39 -21.38
N GLU A 343 3.23 -7.63 -22.60
CA GLU A 343 3.20 -8.95 -23.23
C GLU A 343 4.62 -9.53 -23.33
N GLU A 344 5.57 -8.73 -23.82
CA GLU A 344 6.99 -9.09 -23.94
C GLU A 344 7.68 -9.32 -22.58
N VAL A 345 7.41 -8.44 -21.61
CA VAL A 345 7.93 -8.58 -20.24
C VAL A 345 7.40 -9.86 -19.58
N SER A 346 6.14 -10.22 -19.85
CA SER A 346 5.46 -11.35 -19.20
C SER A 346 5.98 -12.73 -19.64
N GLU A 347 6.74 -12.82 -20.73
CA GLU A 347 7.46 -14.04 -21.14
C GLU A 347 8.50 -14.48 -20.09
N ASN A 348 8.97 -13.56 -19.25
CA ASN A 348 10.00 -13.84 -18.24
C ASN A 348 9.37 -14.18 -16.90
N GLU A 349 9.24 -15.48 -16.58
CA GLU A 349 8.67 -15.91 -15.30
C GLU A 349 9.48 -15.43 -14.07
N SER A 350 10.81 -15.31 -14.22
CA SER A 350 11.71 -14.92 -13.13
C SER A 350 11.50 -13.49 -12.62
N ILE A 351 10.93 -12.57 -13.40
CA ILE A 351 10.74 -11.19 -12.93
C ILE A 351 9.36 -10.99 -12.27
N ARG A 352 8.40 -11.88 -12.57
CA ARG A 352 6.98 -11.74 -12.21
C ARG A 352 6.67 -11.91 -10.73
N HIS A 353 7.54 -12.58 -9.97
CA HIS A 353 7.36 -12.73 -8.52
C HIS A 353 7.83 -11.48 -7.76
N LYS A 354 8.77 -10.74 -8.34
CA LYS A 354 9.40 -9.56 -7.72
C LYS A 354 8.77 -8.26 -8.18
N TYR A 355 8.42 -8.12 -9.46
CA TYR A 355 7.88 -6.89 -10.03
C TYR A 355 6.48 -7.09 -10.63
N SER A 356 5.67 -6.03 -10.56
CA SER A 356 4.48 -5.87 -11.41
C SER A 356 4.93 -5.69 -12.86
N THR A 357 4.45 -6.54 -13.78
CA THR A 357 4.79 -6.41 -15.21
C THR A 357 4.25 -5.12 -15.80
N ARG A 358 3.10 -4.64 -15.33
CA ARG A 358 2.56 -3.32 -15.70
C ARG A 358 3.49 -2.20 -15.25
N PHE A 359 3.97 -2.24 -14.01
CA PHE A 359 4.92 -1.25 -13.48
C PHE A 359 6.20 -1.19 -14.33
N LEU A 360 6.78 -2.34 -14.67
CA LEU A 360 7.96 -2.41 -15.53
C LEU A 360 7.69 -1.79 -16.90
N SER A 361 6.55 -2.11 -17.52
CA SER A 361 6.18 -1.54 -18.82
C SER A 361 6.02 -0.02 -18.77
N ILE A 362 5.35 0.50 -17.74
CA ILE A 362 5.21 1.96 -17.53
C ILE A 362 6.59 2.60 -17.39
N LYS A 363 7.45 2.06 -16.53
CA LYS A 363 8.81 2.60 -16.31
C LYS A 363 9.70 2.54 -17.55
N LEU A 364 9.56 1.51 -18.38
CA LEU A 364 10.25 1.41 -19.67
C LEU A 364 9.78 2.50 -20.66
N LEU A 365 8.48 2.79 -20.70
CA LEU A 365 7.91 3.87 -21.52
C LEU A 365 8.23 5.27 -20.97
N GLU A 366 8.45 5.40 -19.66
CA GLU A 366 9.01 6.58 -18.99
C GLU A 366 10.55 6.68 -19.15
N ASN A 367 11.19 5.81 -19.95
CA ASN A 367 12.65 5.80 -20.18
C ASN A 367 13.52 5.62 -18.93
N ASP A 368 13.03 4.90 -17.91
CA ASP A 368 13.78 4.66 -16.68
C ASP A 368 15.03 3.79 -16.93
N LYS A 369 16.21 4.38 -16.73
CA LYS A 369 17.51 3.75 -17.02
C LYS A 369 17.88 2.61 -16.07
N ASP A 370 17.38 2.61 -14.85
CA ASP A 370 17.64 1.52 -13.92
C ASP A 370 16.81 0.28 -14.31
N ILE A 371 15.56 0.48 -14.72
CA ILE A 371 14.70 -0.58 -15.25
C ILE A 371 15.19 -1.08 -16.63
N GLU A 372 15.66 -0.18 -17.50
CA GLU A 372 16.27 -0.56 -18.79
C GLU A 372 17.45 -1.52 -18.58
N ARG A 373 18.36 -1.20 -17.64
CA ARG A 373 19.49 -2.08 -17.28
C ARG A 373 19.04 -3.41 -16.72
N LEU A 374 18.02 -3.42 -15.85
CA LEU A 374 17.45 -4.65 -15.29
C LEU A 374 16.88 -5.55 -16.40
N VAL A 375 16.10 -4.99 -17.32
CA VAL A 375 15.41 -5.74 -18.38
C VAL A 375 16.38 -6.26 -19.43
N LEU A 376 17.47 -5.54 -19.73
CA LEU A 376 18.51 -6.00 -20.65
C LEU A 376 19.24 -7.27 -20.17
N GLN A 377 19.18 -7.60 -18.87
CA GLN A 377 19.73 -8.83 -18.32
C GLN A 377 18.81 -10.05 -18.54
N LEU A 378 17.58 -9.85 -19.02
CA LEU A 378 16.63 -10.92 -19.29
C LEU A 378 16.93 -11.62 -20.63
N PRO A 379 16.56 -12.91 -20.79
CA PRO A 379 16.78 -13.67 -22.03
C PRO A 379 16.25 -12.99 -23.29
N ASN A 380 15.10 -12.32 -23.20
CA ASN A 380 14.48 -11.58 -24.31
C ASN A 380 14.62 -10.04 -24.15
N GLY A 381 15.59 -9.55 -23.35
CA GLY A 381 15.74 -8.12 -23.02
C GLY A 381 15.77 -7.20 -24.24
N ASN A 382 16.49 -7.57 -25.30
CA ASN A 382 16.54 -6.81 -26.55
C ASN A 382 15.18 -6.73 -27.26
N LYS A 383 14.35 -7.79 -27.17
CA LYS A 383 12.99 -7.82 -27.73
C LYS A 383 12.09 -6.85 -26.98
N ILE A 384 12.19 -6.83 -25.64
CA ILE A 384 11.43 -5.89 -24.79
C ILE A 384 11.80 -4.44 -25.13
N ILE A 385 13.10 -4.11 -25.20
CA ILE A 385 13.56 -2.76 -25.56
C ILE A 385 13.11 -2.37 -26.97
N GLY A 386 13.24 -3.28 -27.95
CA GLY A 386 12.75 -3.03 -29.30
C GLY A 386 11.24 -2.77 -29.37
N MET A 387 10.43 -3.48 -28.57
CA MET A 387 8.99 -3.22 -28.46
C MET A 387 8.71 -1.86 -27.82
N ARG A 388 9.43 -1.50 -26.74
CA ARG A 388 9.34 -0.18 -26.10
C ARG A 388 9.63 0.93 -27.09
N ASP A 389 10.74 0.84 -27.83
CA ASP A 389 11.15 1.86 -28.80
C ASP A 389 10.11 2.01 -29.92
N LYS A 390 9.62 0.88 -30.44
CA LYS A 390 8.58 0.85 -31.48
C LYS A 390 7.29 1.53 -31.00
N MET A 391 6.83 1.22 -29.80
CA MET A 391 5.59 1.78 -29.26
C MET A 391 5.75 3.25 -28.89
N SER A 392 6.89 3.65 -28.33
CA SER A 392 7.18 5.05 -28.00
C SER A 392 7.23 5.92 -29.26
N LYS A 393 7.90 5.43 -30.31
CA LYS A 393 7.92 6.11 -31.62
C LYS A 393 6.53 6.25 -32.21
N ARG A 394 5.73 5.17 -32.21
CA ARG A 394 4.35 5.19 -32.72
C ARG A 394 3.47 6.19 -31.96
N TYR A 395 3.59 6.22 -30.63
CA TYR A 395 2.86 7.16 -29.80
C TYR A 395 3.23 8.60 -30.16
N LYS A 396 4.52 8.91 -30.23
CA LYS A 396 5.02 10.23 -30.61
C LYS A 396 4.55 10.69 -32.00
N GLU A 397 4.57 9.79 -32.99
CA GLU A 397 4.10 10.09 -34.35
C GLU A 397 2.58 10.36 -34.41
N THR A 398 1.81 9.74 -33.53
CA THR A 398 0.34 9.85 -33.51
C THR A 398 -0.14 11.05 -32.69
N ASN A 399 0.49 11.28 -31.53
CA ASN A 399 0.03 12.22 -30.51
C ASN A 399 0.86 13.51 -30.45
N GLY A 400 2.06 13.52 -31.04
CA GLY A 400 2.95 14.68 -31.05
C GLY A 400 3.72 14.92 -29.75
N GLU A 401 3.68 13.98 -28.80
CA GLU A 401 4.30 14.09 -27.47
C GLU A 401 5.03 12.79 -27.08
N GLU A 402 5.96 12.86 -26.12
CA GLU A 402 6.67 11.68 -25.61
C GLU A 402 5.81 10.90 -24.60
N CYS A 403 5.98 9.57 -24.53
CA CYS A 403 5.28 8.72 -23.56
C CYS A 403 5.50 9.16 -22.11
N GLU A 404 6.71 9.60 -21.76
CA GLU A 404 7.08 10.03 -20.40
C GLU A 404 6.23 11.24 -19.94
N SER A 405 6.13 12.27 -20.79
CA SER A 405 5.27 13.44 -20.55
C SER A 405 3.80 13.03 -20.46
N ALA A 406 3.34 12.22 -21.41
CA ALA A 406 1.94 11.80 -21.47
C ALA A 406 1.51 10.95 -20.26
N ILE A 407 2.38 10.07 -19.77
CA ILE A 407 2.13 9.29 -18.55
C ILE A 407 2.03 10.20 -17.33
N THR A 408 2.93 11.19 -17.25
CA THR A 408 2.92 12.19 -16.17
C THR A 408 1.63 13.00 -16.20
N ASP A 409 1.23 13.48 -17.38
CA ASP A 409 0.01 14.27 -17.58
C ASP A 409 -1.24 13.44 -17.26
N ALA A 410 -1.28 12.17 -17.64
CA ALA A 410 -2.39 11.28 -17.30
C ALA A 410 -2.52 11.05 -15.78
N LYS A 411 -1.40 10.94 -15.06
CA LYS A 411 -1.41 10.84 -13.59
C LYS A 411 -1.94 12.11 -12.94
N TYR A 412 -1.49 13.28 -13.39
CA TYR A 412 -2.03 14.55 -12.89
C TYR A 412 -3.51 14.71 -13.25
N ALA A 413 -3.91 14.42 -14.48
CA ALA A 413 -5.32 14.47 -14.89
C ALA A 413 -6.21 13.56 -14.02
N PHE A 414 -5.74 12.36 -13.68
CA PHE A 414 -6.43 11.47 -12.74
C PHE A 414 -6.56 12.10 -11.35
N ILE A 415 -5.47 12.65 -10.80
CA ILE A 415 -5.46 13.30 -9.49
C ILE A 415 -6.39 14.51 -9.46
N SER A 416 -6.25 15.44 -10.42
CA SER A 416 -7.08 16.64 -10.48
C SER A 416 -8.55 16.29 -10.71
N GLY A 417 -8.84 15.24 -11.50
CA GLY A 417 -10.19 14.71 -11.68
C GLY A 417 -10.78 14.16 -10.38
N ALA A 418 -10.02 13.35 -9.63
CA ALA A 418 -10.45 12.81 -8.35
C ALA A 418 -10.64 13.90 -7.28
N LEU A 419 -9.72 14.88 -7.21
CA LEU A 419 -9.84 16.01 -6.30
C LEU A 419 -11.01 16.91 -6.67
N LYS A 420 -11.33 17.10 -7.95
CA LYS A 420 -12.51 17.85 -8.38
C LYS A 420 -13.82 17.26 -7.85
N GLU A 421 -13.90 15.94 -7.69
CA GLU A 421 -15.10 15.26 -7.14
C GLU A 421 -15.12 15.20 -5.61
N THR A 422 -13.98 15.39 -4.94
CA THR A 422 -13.83 15.07 -3.51
C THR A 422 -13.41 16.24 -2.65
N PHE A 423 -12.80 17.28 -3.23
CA PHE A 423 -12.25 18.43 -2.52
C PHE A 423 -13.02 19.70 -2.86
N THR A 424 -13.47 20.43 -1.83
CA THR A 424 -14.13 21.72 -1.97
C THR A 424 -13.30 22.80 -1.30
N ASP A 425 -12.88 23.79 -2.08
CA ASP A 425 -12.19 24.99 -1.61
C ASP A 425 -13.21 26.06 -1.20
N ASN A 426 -13.33 26.28 0.11
CA ASN A 426 -14.29 27.24 0.68
C ASN A 426 -13.79 28.69 0.68
N HIS A 427 -12.58 28.97 0.16
CA HIS A 427 -12.13 30.35 -0.03
C HIS A 427 -12.90 31.09 -1.13
N LEU A 428 -13.58 30.37 -2.04
CA LEU A 428 -14.47 30.99 -3.03
C LEU A 428 -15.71 31.62 -2.38
N GLU A 429 -16.30 30.99 -1.37
CA GLU A 429 -17.45 31.56 -0.64
C GLU A 429 -17.04 32.74 0.25
N LYS A 430 -15.89 32.68 0.93
CA LYS A 430 -15.40 33.84 1.72
C LYS A 430 -15.08 35.04 0.84
N GLN A 431 -14.52 34.84 -0.36
CA GLN A 431 -14.31 35.94 -1.30
C GLN A 431 -15.62 36.46 -1.90
N GLN A 432 -16.61 35.61 -2.16
CA GLN A 432 -17.92 36.05 -2.66
C GLN A 432 -18.75 36.76 -1.60
N THR A 433 -18.77 36.27 -0.36
CA THR A 433 -19.47 36.92 0.76
C THR A 433 -18.80 38.23 1.16
N THR A 434 -17.47 38.29 1.22
CA THR A 434 -16.74 39.55 1.44
C THR A 434 -17.00 40.53 0.29
N LYS A 435 -17.02 40.08 -0.97
CA LYS A 435 -17.39 40.93 -2.13
C LYS A 435 -18.84 41.39 -2.11
N MET A 436 -19.79 40.57 -1.63
CA MET A 436 -21.19 40.98 -1.48
C MET A 436 -21.36 41.99 -0.35
N ILE A 437 -20.70 41.78 0.79
CA ILE A 437 -20.71 42.72 1.91
C ILE A 437 -20.06 44.05 1.49
N ASP A 438 -18.89 44.01 0.85
CA ASP A 438 -18.25 45.20 0.29
C ASP A 438 -19.13 45.88 -0.76
N ALA A 439 -19.82 45.14 -1.63
CA ALA A 439 -20.73 45.70 -2.63
C ALA A 439 -21.97 46.37 -1.99
N ILE A 440 -22.47 45.87 -0.86
CA ILE A 440 -23.57 46.47 -0.09
C ILE A 440 -23.08 47.71 0.65
N VAL A 441 -21.90 47.65 1.28
CA VAL A 441 -21.27 48.75 2.03
C VAL A 441 -20.79 49.88 1.10
N THR A 442 -20.40 49.57 -0.14
CA THR A 442 -19.96 50.56 -1.15
C THR A 442 -21.06 51.00 -2.12
N HIS A 443 -22.29 50.49 -1.97
CA HIS A 443 -23.39 50.86 -2.85
C HIS A 443 -23.79 52.34 -2.68
N ARG A 444 -23.87 53.08 -3.78
CA ARG A 444 -24.01 54.55 -3.85
C ARG A 444 -25.19 55.15 -3.06
N PHE A 445 -26.20 54.34 -2.72
CA PHE A 445 -27.38 54.75 -1.93
C PHE A 445 -27.45 54.14 -0.52
N TRP A 446 -26.75 53.04 -0.24
CA TRP A 446 -26.83 52.31 1.05
C TRP A 446 -25.54 52.38 1.88
N GLY A 447 -24.42 52.78 1.28
CA GLY A 447 -23.16 53.03 2.01
C GLY A 447 -23.19 54.26 2.92
N TYR A 448 -23.92 55.32 2.54
CA TYR A 448 -24.03 56.56 3.32
C TYR A 448 -24.83 56.42 4.64
N PRO A 449 -25.95 55.66 4.70
CA PRO A 449 -26.66 55.42 5.96
C PRO A 449 -25.93 54.53 6.98
N ILE A 450 -25.18 53.51 6.52
CA ILE A 450 -24.52 52.54 7.41
C ILE A 450 -23.28 53.14 8.10
N PHE A 451 -22.57 54.05 7.41
CA PHE A 451 -21.39 54.72 7.96
C PHE A 451 -21.75 55.70 9.11
N PHE A 452 -22.98 56.22 9.15
CA PHE A 452 -23.43 57.16 10.19
C PHE A 452 -23.91 56.47 11.48
N PHE A 453 -24.34 55.21 11.43
CA PHE A 453 -24.80 54.46 12.61
C PHE A 453 -23.70 53.69 13.35
N SER A 454 -22.48 53.61 12.79
CA SER A 454 -21.34 52.93 13.43
C SER A 454 -20.39 53.87 14.19
N CYS A 455 -20.63 55.17 14.14
CA CYS A 455 -19.91 56.21 14.89
C CYS A 455 -20.89 57.02 15.76
N SER A 456 -21.45 56.41 16.81
CA SER A 456 -22.07 57.08 17.97
C SER A 456 -22.07 56.15 19.17
#